data_AF-A0A7X7YQ47-F1
#
_entry.id   AF-A0A7X7YQ47-F1
#
_cell.length_a   1.000
_cell.length_b   1.000
_cell.length_c   1.000
_cell.angle_alpha   90.00
_cell.angle_beta   90.00
_cell.angle_gamma   90.00
#
_symmetry.space_group_name_H-M   'P 1'
#
loop_
_entity.id
_entity.type
_entity.pdbx_description
1 polymer ?
#
loop_
_entity_poly.entity_id
_entity_poly.type
_entity_poly.pdbx_seq_one_letter_code
_entity_poly.pdbx_strand_id
1 'polypeptide(L)' 'NNACLNCKALYFESTGNIVAMSDGKVVVVQGLEDYIVAESDNALLICKKSEEQRIKHFVTEVKFRFGDEYV' A
#
# COMPACT_ATOMS: atom_id res chain seq x y z
N ASN A 1 2.63 15.86 -3.58
CA ASN A 1 2.97 15.70 -2.14
C ASN A 1 2.68 14.27 -1.73
N ASN A 2 3.53 13.65 -0.91
CA ASN A 2 3.29 12.30 -0.39
C ASN A 2 2.42 12.38 0.88
N ALA A 3 1.66 11.33 1.16
CA ALA A 3 0.82 11.20 2.35
C ALA A 3 1.15 9.90 3.09
N CYS A 4 1.15 9.94 4.42
CA CYS A 4 1.28 8.77 5.27
C CYS A 4 0.16 8.78 6.32
N LEU A 5 -0.47 7.62 6.51
CA LEU A 5 -1.60 7.36 7.41
C LEU A 5 -1.15 6.35 8.45
N ASN A 6 -1.20 6.75 9.73
CA ASN A 6 -0.89 5.91 10.89
C ASN A 6 0.49 5.22 10.83
N CYS A 7 1.45 5.85 10.15
CA CYS A 7 2.77 5.30 9.90
C CYS A 7 3.88 6.36 10.07
N LYS A 8 5.13 5.92 10.01
CA LYS A 8 6.27 6.79 9.69
C LYS A 8 6.76 6.41 8.30
N ALA A 9 6.93 7.38 7.41
CA ALA A 9 7.41 7.12 6.06
C ALA A 9 8.54 8.08 5.67
N LEU A 10 9.59 7.53 5.04
CA LEU A 10 10.65 8.27 4.38
C LEU A 10 10.48 8.14 2.88
N TYR A 11 10.61 9.27 2.18
CA TYR A 11 10.44 9.33 0.73
C TYR A 11 11.71 9.87 0.09
N PHE A 12 12.24 9.16 -0.90
CA PHE A 12 13.38 9.56 -1.71
C PHE A 12 12.95 9.60 -3.18
N GLU A 13 13.14 10.71 -3.89
CA GLU A 13 12.80 10.80 -5.32
C GLU A 13 11.38 10.27 -5.64
N SER A 14 10.42 10.56 -4.76
CA SER A 14 9.08 9.96 -4.80
C SER A 14 8.04 11.05 -4.63
N THR A 15 6.97 11.02 -5.42
CA THR A 15 5.91 12.04 -5.39
C THR A 15 4.51 11.44 -5.55
N GLY A 16 3.52 12.04 -4.90
CA GLY A 16 2.11 11.66 -5.08
C GLY A 16 1.70 10.34 -4.42
N ASN A 17 2.57 9.73 -3.62
CA ASN A 17 2.29 8.43 -3.01
C ASN A 17 1.45 8.55 -1.75
N ILE A 18 0.62 7.54 -1.49
CA ILE A 18 -0.16 7.37 -0.27
C ILE A 18 0.33 6.11 0.43
N VAL A 19 0.77 6.21 1.67
CA VAL A 19 1.23 5.08 2.49
C VAL A 19 0.29 4.91 3.67
N ALA A 20 -0.31 3.74 3.83
CA ALA A 20 -1.21 3.40 4.94
C ALA A 20 -0.75 2.08 5.58
N MET A 21 -0.36 2.12 6.84
CA MET A 21 0.18 0.96 7.54
C MET A 21 -0.36 0.86 8.95
N SER A 22 -0.16 -0.30 9.57
CA SER A 22 -0.36 -0.50 11.00
C SER A 22 0.65 0.32 11.82
N ASP A 23 0.25 0.71 13.03
CA ASP A 23 1.09 1.54 13.90
C ASP A 23 2.42 0.84 14.26
N GLY A 24 3.45 1.65 14.52
CA GLY A 24 4.77 1.17 14.92
C GLY A 24 5.72 0.75 13.79
N LYS A 25 5.29 0.78 12.52
CA LYS A 25 6.14 0.47 11.36
C LYS A 25 6.72 1.73 10.70
N VAL A 26 7.94 1.59 10.18
CA VAL A 26 8.62 2.61 9.35
C VAL A 26 8.70 2.10 7.91
N VAL A 27 8.26 2.93 6.97
CA VAL A 27 8.29 2.62 5.53
C VAL A 27 9.30 3.52 4.83
N VAL A 28 10.08 2.95 3.93
CA VAL A 28 10.99 3.72 3.06
C VAL A 28 10.53 3.52 1.62
N VAL A 29 10.25 4.61 0.93
CA VAL A 29 9.79 4.63 -0.46
C VAL A 29 10.79 5.41 -1.30
N GLN A 30 11.30 4.79 -2.37
CA GLN A 30 12.19 5.43 -3.33
C GLN A 30 11.69 5.25 -4.76
N GLY A 31 11.75 6.32 -5.57
CA GLY A 31 11.45 6.29 -7.01
C GLY A 31 10.00 5.97 -7.37
N LEU A 32 9.06 5.98 -6.42
CA LEU A 32 7.64 5.74 -6.71
C LEU A 32 6.92 7.05 -6.99
N GLU A 33 6.07 7.04 -8.02
CA GLU A 33 5.22 8.18 -8.38
C GLU A 33 3.76 7.75 -8.53
N ASP A 34 2.88 8.42 -7.78
CA ASP A 34 1.42 8.17 -7.79
C ASP A 34 1.03 6.72 -7.45
N TYR A 35 1.65 6.12 -6.42
CA TYR A 35 1.28 4.81 -5.87
C TYR A 35 0.55 4.89 -4.53
N ILE A 36 -0.27 3.89 -4.27
CA ILE A 36 -0.85 3.57 -2.96
C ILE A 36 -0.09 2.36 -2.43
N VAL A 37 0.45 2.49 -1.21
CA VAL A 37 1.13 1.45 -0.45
C VAL A 37 0.29 1.21 0.79
N ALA A 38 -0.44 0.10 0.86
CA ALA A 38 -1.36 -0.22 1.95
C ALA A 38 -1.05 -1.59 2.55
N GLU A 39 -1.08 -1.71 3.86
CA GLU A 39 -0.96 -2.99 4.57
C GLU A 39 -2.30 -3.42 5.17
N SER A 40 -2.62 -4.71 5.06
CA SER A 40 -3.73 -5.37 5.77
C SER A 40 -3.26 -6.73 6.27
N ASP A 41 -3.36 -6.97 7.57
CA ASP A 41 -2.95 -8.21 8.24
C ASP A 41 -1.53 -8.67 7.82
N ASN A 42 -1.45 -9.73 7.00
CA ASN A 42 -0.21 -10.31 6.50
C ASN A 42 0.08 -9.95 5.02
N ALA A 43 -0.66 -9.01 4.44
CA ALA A 43 -0.54 -8.62 3.05
C ALA A 43 -0.12 -7.15 2.90
N LEU A 44 0.77 -6.91 1.94
CA LEU A 44 1.17 -5.58 1.48
C LEU A 44 0.67 -5.38 0.06
N LEU A 45 -0.12 -4.34 -0.15
CA LEU A 45 -0.61 -3.91 -1.45
C LEU A 45 0.18 -2.69 -1.93
N ILE A 46 0.73 -2.79 -3.13
CA ILE A 46 1.35 -1.66 -3.83
C ILE A 46 0.68 -1.56 -5.19
N CYS A 47 -0.09 -0.49 -5.41
CA CYS A 47 -0.79 -0.29 -6.68
C CYS A 47 -0.77 1.17 -7.12
N LYS A 48 -0.94 1.43 -8.42
CA LYS A 48 -1.09 2.79 -8.92
C LYS A 48 -2.34 3.42 -8.33
N LYS A 49 -2.26 4.71 -7.99
CA LYS A 49 -3.38 5.49 -7.49
C LYS A 49 -4.54 5.57 -8.51
N SER A 50 -4.24 5.54 -9.81
CA SER A 50 -5.26 5.46 -10.85
C SER A 50 -6.11 4.18 -10.80
N GLU A 51 -5.55 3.11 -10.23
CA GLU A 51 -6.17 1.79 -10.16
C GLU A 51 -6.87 1.53 -8.82
N GLU A 52 -7.12 2.57 -8.01
CA GLU A 52 -7.71 2.45 -6.66
C GLU A 52 -9.03 1.64 -6.68
N GLN A 53 -9.85 1.81 -7.72
CA GLN A 53 -11.10 1.05 -7.89
C GLN A 53 -10.88 -0.47 -8.01
N ARG A 54 -9.71 -0.90 -8.48
CA ARG A 54 -9.35 -2.32 -8.66
C ARG A 54 -8.76 -2.95 -7.40
N ILE A 55 -8.51 -2.18 -6.34
CA ILE A 55 -7.99 -2.70 -5.07
C ILE A 55 -8.83 -3.88 -4.58
N LYS A 56 -10.17 -3.75 -4.61
CA LYS A 56 -11.10 -4.82 -4.22
C LYS A 56 -10.88 -6.10 -5.03
N HIS A 57 -10.58 -5.98 -6.31
CA HIS A 57 -10.32 -7.14 -7.16
C HIS A 57 -8.99 -7.81 -6.79
N PHE A 58 -7.92 -7.05 -6.54
CA PHE A 58 -6.65 -7.61 -6.09
C PHE A 58 -6.79 -8.33 -4.75
N VAL A 59 -7.53 -7.75 -3.83
CA VAL A 59 -7.85 -8.32 -2.52
C VAL A 59 -8.61 -9.65 -2.68
N THR A 60 -9.63 -9.71 -3.54
CA THR A 60 -10.35 -10.96 -3.84
C THR A 60 -9.45 -12.01 -4.50
N GLU A 61 -8.57 -11.63 -5.41
CA GLU A 61 -7.60 -12.55 -6.03
C GLU A 61 -6.61 -13.12 -5.01
N VAL A 62 -6.16 -12.30 -4.04
CA VAL A 62 -5.31 -12.76 -2.94
C VAL A 62 -6.04 -13.78 -2.09
N LYS A 63 -7.30 -13.51 -1.70
CA LYS A 63 -8.14 -14.51 -0.99
C LYS A 63 -8.24 -15.81 -1.76
N PHE A 64 -8.50 -15.74 -3.07
CA PHE A 64 -8.69 -16.93 -3.90
C PHE A 64 -7.41 -17.75 -4.04
N ARG A 65 -6.24 -17.11 -4.17
CA ARG A 65 -4.96 -17.78 -4.41
C ARG A 65 -4.25 -18.25 -3.16
N PHE A 66 -4.35 -17.48 -2.07
CA PHE A 66 -3.57 -17.70 -0.84
C PHE A 66 -4.45 -18.04 0.37
N GLY A 67 -5.78 -18.03 0.24
CA GLY A 67 -6.73 -18.32 1.31
C GLY A 67 -7.09 -17.10 2.15
N ASP A 68 -8.00 -17.29 3.11
CA ASP A 68 -8.55 -16.23 3.97
C ASP A 68 -7.56 -15.65 5.00
N GLU A 69 -6.31 -16.12 5.06
CA GLU A 69 -5.31 -15.66 6.05
C GLU A 69 -4.71 -14.26 5.73
N TYR A 70 -5.03 -13.70 4.56
CA TYR A 70 -4.40 -12.49 4.02
C TYR A 70 -5.35 -11.30 3.79
N VAL A 71 -6.63 -11.39 4.19
CA VAL A 71 -7.64 -10.32 4.00
C VAL A 71 -8.75 -10.33 5.05
#